data_AF-A0AB36JJS9-F1
#
_entry.id   AF-A0AB36JJS9-F1
#
_cell.length_a   1.000
_cell.length_b   1.000
_cell.length_c   1.000
_cell.angle_alpha   90.00
_cell.angle_beta   90.00
_cell.angle_gamma   90.00
#
_symmetry.space_group_name_H-M   'P 1'
#
loop_
_entity.id
_entity.type
_entity.pdbx_description
1 polymer ?
#
loop_
_entity_poly.entity_id
_entity_poly.type
_entity_poly.pdbx_seq_one_letter_code
_entity_poly.pdbx_strand_id
1 'polypeptide(L)' 'MISYAVMNQGDHPVSVRLEISPNSLDSFIDSEEIVAAKEMKVLVPSRFLKWTRISASTQQSTGLGKIDVYVQAQSIGMN' A
#
# COMPACT_ATOMS: atom_id res chain seq x y z
N MET A 1 -0.51 -0.76 15.81
CA MET A 1 -0.78 -1.35 14.49
C MET A 1 -0.63 -0.26 13.44
N ILE A 2 0.05 -0.54 12.32
CA ILE A 2 0.16 0.39 11.20
C ILE A 2 -0.67 -0.16 10.04
N SER A 3 -1.44 0.71 9.38
CA SER A 3 -2.16 0.40 8.16
C SER A 3 -1.95 1.49 7.11
N TYR A 4 -2.10 1.10 5.85
CA TYR A 4 -1.91 1.97 4.68
C TYR A 4 -3.21 2.00 3.89
N ALA A 5 -3.94 3.11 3.97
CA ALA A 5 -5.10 3.32 3.11
C ALA A 5 -4.62 3.93 1.78
N VAL A 6 -4.92 3.27 0.68
CA VAL A 6 -4.49 3.66 -0.66
C VAL A 6 -5.71 4.03 -1.47
N MET A 7 -5.80 5.31 -1.85
CA MET A 7 -6.86 5.85 -2.67
C MET A 7 -6.36 5.99 -4.10
N ASN A 8 -7.05 5.39 -5.07
CA ASN A 8 -6.77 5.58 -6.47
C ASN A 8 -7.58 6.77 -7.02
N GLN A 9 -6.90 7.89 -7.19
CA GLN A 9 -7.47 9.10 -7.81
C GLN A 9 -7.47 9.03 -9.33
N GLY A 10 -6.80 8.04 -9.93
CA GLY A 10 -6.77 7.83 -11.37
C GLY A 10 -8.08 7.29 -11.93
N ASP A 11 -8.10 7.15 -13.25
CA ASP A 11 -9.26 6.65 -14.01
C ASP A 11 -9.11 5.18 -14.42
N HIS A 12 -8.02 4.53 -14.01
CA HIS A 12 -7.72 3.13 -14.31
C HIS A 12 -7.34 2.34 -13.05
N PRO A 13 -7.60 1.03 -12.97
CA PRO A 13 -7.15 0.19 -11.87
C PRO A 13 -5.61 0.20 -11.73
N VAL A 14 -5.15 0.19 -10.47
CA VAL A 14 -3.74 0.15 -10.10
C VAL A 14 -3.48 -1.09 -9.25
N SER A 15 -2.43 -1.85 -9.56
CA SER A 15 -1.93 -2.90 -8.66
C SER A 15 -1.06 -2.25 -7.60
N VAL A 16 -1.35 -2.51 -6.33
CA VAL A 16 -0.62 -1.95 -5.19
C VAL A 16 -0.09 -3.09 -4.34
N ARG A 17 1.21 -3.07 -4.06
CA ARG A 17 1.89 -4.05 -3.21
C ARG A 17 2.28 -3.41 -1.89
N LEU A 18 1.93 -4.09 -0.81
CA LEU A 18 2.54 -3.87 0.50
C LEU A 18 3.70 -4.83 0.64
N GLU A 19 4.88 -4.29 0.89
CA GLU A 19 6.11 -5.04 0.99
C GLU A 19 6.77 -4.80 2.34
N ILE A 20 7.40 -5.82 2.89
CA ILE A 20 8.11 -5.77 4.17
C ILE A 20 9.58 -6.10 3.97
N SER A 21 10.45 -5.49 4.77
CA SER A 21 11.89 -5.69 4.68
C SER A 21 12.57 -5.67 6.04
N PRO A 22 13.55 -6.57 6.29
CA PRO A 22 14.35 -6.53 7.50
C PRO A 22 15.45 -5.46 7.42
N ASN A 23 15.92 -5.09 6.21
CA ASN A 23 17.15 -4.33 6.01
C ASN A 23 17.01 -3.12 5.05
N SER A 24 15.81 -2.79 4.59
CA SER A 24 15.47 -1.74 3.60
C SER A 24 15.98 -1.95 2.17
N LEU A 25 16.73 -3.02 1.91
CA LEU A 25 17.26 -3.34 0.58
C LEU A 25 16.46 -4.47 -0.06
N ASP A 26 16.29 -5.56 0.69
CA ASP A 26 15.58 -6.76 0.26
C ASP A 26 14.14 -6.69 0.75
N SER A 27 13.20 -6.63 -0.19
CA SER A 27 11.77 -6.47 0.08
C SER A 27 11.02 -7.70 -0.38
N PHE A 28 10.05 -8.12 0.42
CA PHE A 28 9.18 -9.25 0.14
C PHE A 28 7.74 -8.74 0.07
N ILE A 29 6.98 -9.21 -0.91
CA ILE A 29 5.55 -8.92 -1.00
C ILE A 29 4.86 -9.59 0.18
N ASP A 30 4.21 -8.78 1.01
CA ASP A 30 3.35 -9.25 2.10
C ASP A 30 1.91 -9.39 1.60
N SER A 31 1.43 -8.42 0.82
CA SER A 31 0.13 -8.50 0.13
C SER A 31 0.13 -7.69 -1.17
N GLU A 32 -0.73 -8.07 -2.12
CA GLU A 32 -0.98 -7.34 -3.37
C GLU A 32 -2.49 -7.17 -3.58
N GLU A 33 -2.91 -5.96 -3.95
CA GLU A 33 -4.31 -5.59 -4.13
C GLU A 33 -4.50 -4.80 -5.43
N ILE A 34 -5.58 -5.08 -6.14
CA ILE A 34 -6.05 -4.22 -7.22
C ILE A 34 -6.95 -3.14 -6.60
N VAL A 35 -6.56 -1.88 -6.73
CA VAL A 35 -7.37 -0.72 -6.32
C VAL A 35 -8.04 -0.16 -7.58
N ALA A 36 -9.35 -0.33 -7.69
CA ALA A 36 -10.10 0.17 -8.84
C ALA A 36 -10.07 1.71 -8.91
N ALA A 37 -10.43 2.26 -10.07
CA ALA A 37 -10.49 3.71 -10.26
C ALA A 37 -11.47 4.36 -9.27
N LYS A 38 -11.06 5.47 -8.67
CA LYS A 38 -11.84 6.24 -7.68
C LYS A 38 -12.22 5.45 -6.42
N GLU A 39 -11.52 4.36 -6.13
CA GLU A 39 -11.72 3.56 -4.92
C GLU A 39 -10.54 3.61 -3.96
N MET A 40 -10.82 3.27 -2.70
CA MET A 40 -9.84 3.12 -1.64
C MET A 40 -9.80 1.67 -1.16
N LYS A 41 -8.59 1.17 -0.89
CA LYS A 41 -8.37 -0.07 -0.13
C LYS A 41 -7.43 0.15 1.03
N VAL A 42 -7.56 -0.66 2.06
CA VAL A 42 -6.67 -0.63 3.24
C VAL A 42 -5.79 -1.86 3.22
N LEU A 43 -4.48 -1.66 3.20
CA LEU A 43 -3.48 -2.70 3.33
C LEU A 43 -2.90 -2.70 4.74
N VAL A 44 -2.82 -3.88 5.33
CA VAL A 44 -2.30 -4.08 6.68
C VAL A 44 -1.19 -5.12 6.60
N PRO A 45 0.03 -4.82 7.10
CA PRO A 45 1.08 -5.82 7.17
C PRO A 45 0.62 -7.05 7.98
N SER A 46 0.69 -8.23 7.37
CA SER A 46 0.42 -9.52 8.04
C SER A 46 1.56 -9.94 8.96
N ARG A 47 2.77 -9.43 8.67
CA ARG A 47 4.00 -9.66 9.43
C ARG A 47 4.71 -8.34 9.67
N PHE A 48 5.32 -8.21 10.84
CA PHE A 48 6.04 -7.01 11.22
C PHE A 48 7.54 -7.17 11.03
N LEU A 49 8.08 -6.46 10.05
CA LEU A 49 9.52 -6.19 9.93
C LEU A 49 9.77 -4.70 10.08
N LYS A 50 11.05 -4.31 10.23
CA LYS A 50 11.46 -2.92 10.51
C LYS A 50 11.00 -1.94 9.43
N TRP A 51 10.99 -2.37 8.17
CA TRP A 51 10.69 -1.51 7.04
C TRP A 51 9.47 -2.00 6.27
N THR A 52 8.69 -1.04 5.75
CA THR A 52 7.56 -1.29 4.87
C THR A 52 7.67 -0.39 3.65
N ARG A 53 7.36 -0.92 2.47
CA ARG A 53 7.31 -0.20 1.20
C ARG A 53 5.94 -0.39 0.56
N ILE A 54 5.40 0.68 0.00
CA ILE A 54 4.26 0.64 -0.92
C ILE A 54 4.81 0.82 -2.32
N SER A 55 4.56 -0.13 -3.21
CA SER A 55 4.83 0.01 -4.64
C SER A 55 3.53 -0.11 -5.42
N ALA A 56 3.44 0.58 -6.54
CA ALA A 56 2.24 0.63 -7.35
C ALA A 56 2.58 0.61 -8.84
N SER A 57 1.76 -0.08 -9.62
CA SER A 57 1.88 -0.14 -11.07
C SER A 57 0.50 -0.09 -11.73
N THR A 58 0.43 0.56 -12.88
CA THR A 58 -0.76 0.55 -13.72
C THR A 58 -0.83 -0.78 -14.47
N GLN A 59 -2.02 -1.38 -14.58
CA GLN A 59 -2.17 -2.63 -15.35
C GLN A 59 -2.10 -2.40 -16.87
N GLN A 60 -2.36 -1.18 -17.33
CA GLN A 60 -2.31 -0.80 -18.74
C GLN A 60 -1.11 0.10 -19.01
N SER A 61 -0.48 -0.08 -20.18
CA SER A 61 0.72 0.63 -20.61
C SER A 61 0.51 2.12 -20.90
N THR A 62 -0.74 2.60 -20.92
CA THR A 62 -1.09 3.97 -21.34
C THR A 62 -1.92 4.76 -20.34
N GLY A 63 -2.37 4.16 -19.23
CA GLY A 63 -3.14 4.85 -18.20
C GLY A 63 -2.23 5.55 -17.19
N LEU A 64 -2.48 6.82 -16.88
CA LEU A 64 -1.82 7.48 -15.75
C LEU A 64 -2.45 7.00 -14.44
N GLY A 65 -1.63 6.39 -13.58
CA GLY A 65 -2.01 6.06 -12.21
C GLY A 65 -1.75 7.25 -11.29
N LYS A 66 -2.74 7.65 -10.50
CA LYS A 66 -2.56 8.62 -9.41
C LYS A 66 -3.08 7.99 -8.14
N ILE A 67 -2.21 7.79 -7.16
CA ILE A 67 -2.60 7.26 -5.85
C ILE A 67 -2.20 8.23 -4.75
N ASP A 68 -3.05 8.31 -3.73
CA ASP A 68 -2.73 8.91 -2.44
C ASP A 68 -2.57 7.78 -1.42
N VAL A 69 -1.54 7.86 -0.57
CA VAL A 69 -1.29 6.87 0.48
C VAL A 69 -1.39 7.55 1.84
N TYR A 70 -2.32 7.09 2.67
CA TYR A 70 -2.53 7.54 4.03
C TYR A 70 -1.97 6.51 5.00
N VAL A 71 -1.04 6.94 5.85
CA VAL A 71 -0.45 6.09 6.89
C VAL A 71 -1.21 6.32 8.19
N GLN A 72 -1.76 5.25 8.75
CA GLN A 72 -2.43 5.30 10.05
C GLN A 72 -1.68 4.42 11.05
N ALA A 73 -1.17 5.06 12.10
CA ALA A 73 -0.62 4.38 13.26
C ALA A 73 -1.65 4.42 14.39
N GLN A 74 -2.14 3.26 14.80
CA GLN A 74 -2.94 3.11 16.01
C GLN A 74 -2.05 2.57 17.12
N SER A 75 -1.93 3.31 18.22
CA SER A 75 -1.42 2.81 19.49
C SER A 75 -2.59 2.55 20.44
N ILE A 76 -2.40 1.64 21.40
CA ILE A 76 -3.27 1.61 22.57
C ILE A 76 -2.98 2.93 23.29
N GLY A 77 -4.00 3.78 23.46
CA GLY A 77 -3.86 5.03 24.22
C GLY A 77 -3.30 4.73 25.59
N MET A 78 -2.24 5.43 25.99
CA MET A 78 -1.80 5.40 27.38
C MET A 78 -2.86 6.17 28.19
N ASN A 79 -3.67 5.43 28.96
CA ASN A 79 -4.46 6.00 30.05
C ASN A 79 -3.53 6.49 31.16
#